data_AF-A0A971HFB3-F1
#
_entry.id   AF-A0A971HFB3-F1
#
_cell.length_a   1.000
_cell.length_b   1.000
_cell.length_c   1.000
_cell.angle_alpha   90.00
_cell.angle_beta   90.00
_cell.angle_gamma   90.00
#
_symmetry.space_group_name_H-M   'P 1'
#
loop_
_entity.id
_entity.type
_entity.pdbx_description
1 polymer ?
#
loop_
_entity_poly.entity_id
_entity_poly.type
_entity_poly.pdbx_seq_one_letter_code
_entity_poly.pdbx_strand_id
1 'polypeptide(L)'
;LLENVFEESPAMLKELIEIIDLPNIRINLDIGHAKLGQLPLDVWIRELRDYICYLHIHSNDGKYDLHQKPTMEEIEELYYLLDKYNLNPILSLEYKIENLKEEIRKYR
;
A
#
# COMPACT_ATOMS: atom_id res chain seq x y z
N LEU A 1 -12.89 -0.31 -5.71
CA LEU A 1 -11.93 -0.25 -4.59
C LEU A 1 -11.95 1.18 -4.06
N LEU A 2 -11.80 1.36 -2.75
CA LEU A 2 -11.50 2.66 -2.16
C LEU A 2 -10.00 2.75 -1.95
N GLU A 3 -9.42 3.92 -2.22
CA GLU A 3 -7.98 4.14 -2.19
C GLU A 3 -7.65 5.35 -1.32
N ASN A 4 -6.60 5.25 -0.52
CA ASN A 4 -6.02 6.39 0.19
C ASN A 4 -5.24 7.27 -0.79
N VAL A 5 -5.29 8.59 -0.62
CA VAL A 5 -4.63 9.55 -1.53
C VAL A 5 -3.73 10.51 -0.76
N PHE A 6 -4.28 11.31 0.15
CA PHE A 6 -3.51 12.32 0.91
C PHE A 6 -3.90 12.38 2.39
N GLU A 7 -4.56 11.34 2.90
CA GLU A 7 -4.93 11.27 4.32
C GLU A 7 -3.68 11.08 5.20
N GLU A 8 -3.64 11.79 6.33
CA GLU A 8 -2.53 11.68 7.29
C GLU A 8 -2.51 10.33 8.04
N SER A 9 -3.66 9.63 8.08
CA SER A 9 -3.89 8.39 8.82
C SER A 9 -5.00 7.54 8.19
N PRO A 10 -5.11 6.23 8.51
CA PRO A 10 -6.17 5.38 7.98
C PRO A 10 -7.56 5.62 8.56
N ALA A 11 -7.71 6.50 9.56
CA ALA A 11 -8.91 6.60 10.38
C ALA A 11 -10.18 6.90 9.57
N MET A 12 -10.13 7.90 8.69
CA MET A 12 -11.28 8.27 7.85
C MET A 12 -11.65 7.15 6.87
N LEU A 13 -10.65 6.53 6.24
CA LEU A 13 -10.89 5.44 5.29
C LEU A 13 -11.47 4.19 5.99
N LYS A 14 -11.03 3.92 7.22
CA LYS A 14 -11.58 2.85 8.06
C LYS A 14 -13.05 3.11 8.42
N GLU A 15 -13.35 4.30 8.92
CA GLU A 15 -14.73 4.69 9.23
C GLU A 15 -15.62 4.60 7.98
N LEU A 16 -15.13 5.05 6.83
CA LEU A 16 -15.86 5.00 5.57
C LEU A 16 -16.19 3.56 5.15
N ILE A 17 -15.22 2.64 5.16
CA ILE A 17 -15.46 1.25 4.74
C ILE A 17 -16.37 0.50 5.74
N GLU A 18 -16.26 0.80 7.04
CA GLU A 18 -17.13 0.26 8.09
C GLU A 18 -18.58 0.76 7.97
N ILE A 19 -18.80 2.03 7.58
CA ILE A 19 -20.14 2.57 7.33
C ILE A 19 -20.74 2.01 6.05
N ILE A 20 -19.92 1.85 5.01
CA ILE A 20 -20.38 1.29 3.73
C ILE A 20 -20.86 -0.16 3.93
N ASP A 21 -20.08 -1.01 4.61
CA ASP A 21 -20.42 -2.40 4.95
C ASP A 21 -20.99 -3.23 3.78
N LEU A 22 -20.43 -3.04 2.58
CA LEU A 22 -20.83 -3.79 1.38
C LEU A 22 -19.71 -4.76 0.95
N PRO A 23 -20.03 -6.04 0.68
CA PRO A 23 -19.02 -7.06 0.37
C PRO A 23 -18.28 -6.82 -0.95
N ASN A 24 -18.83 -6.01 -1.85
CA ASN A 24 -18.23 -5.67 -3.15
C ASN A 24 -17.40 -4.37 -3.11
N ILE A 25 -17.30 -3.72 -1.96
CA ILE A 25 -16.42 -2.57 -1.73
C ILE A 25 -15.30 -3.02 -0.79
N ARG A 26 -14.06 -2.72 -1.18
CA ARG A 26 -12.81 -3.15 -0.54
C ARG A 26 -11.76 -2.07 -0.72
N ILE A 27 -10.64 -2.20 0.00
CA ILE A 27 -9.55 -1.22 -0.01
C ILE A 27 -8.45 -1.65 -0.98
N ASN A 28 -8.05 -0.68 -1.82
CA ASN A 28 -6.74 -0.59 -2.43
C ASN A 28 -5.86 0.27 -1.53
N LEU A 29 -4.82 -0.31 -0.92
CA LEU A 29 -3.87 0.49 -0.16
C LEU A 29 -2.73 0.91 -1.09
N ASP A 30 -2.64 2.20 -1.39
CA ASP A 30 -1.48 2.77 -2.07
C ASP A 30 -0.39 3.07 -1.03
N ILE A 31 0.73 2.36 -1.11
CA ILE A 31 1.83 2.50 -0.15
C ILE A 31 2.66 3.76 -0.37
N GLY A 32 2.67 4.28 -1.60
CA GLY A 32 3.36 5.53 -1.90
C GLY A 32 2.61 6.71 -1.32
N HIS A 33 1.28 6.75 -1.46
CA HIS A 33 0.42 7.71 -0.77
C HIS A 33 0.54 7.57 0.75
N ALA A 34 0.55 6.36 1.30
CA ALA A 34 0.71 6.14 2.74
C ALA A 34 2.05 6.70 3.27
N LYS A 35 3.12 6.65 2.45
CA LYS A 35 4.44 7.24 2.76
C LYS A 35 4.43 8.76 2.84
N LEU A 36 3.48 9.43 2.19
CA LEU A 36 3.26 10.88 2.30
C LEU A 36 2.50 11.27 3.58
N GLY A 37 1.87 10.30 4.24
CA GLY A 37 1.18 10.49 5.51
C GLY A 37 2.13 10.65 6.69
N GLN A 38 1.55 10.80 7.89
CA GLN A 38 2.33 10.99 9.13
C GLN A 38 2.57 9.69 9.90
N LEU A 39 1.88 8.60 9.51
CA LEU A 39 1.91 7.32 10.22
C LEU A 39 2.66 6.26 9.41
N PRO A 40 3.39 5.36 10.09
CA PRO A 40 4.13 4.30 9.43
C PRO A 40 3.19 3.32 8.73
N LEU A 41 3.68 2.67 7.67
CA LEU A 41 2.92 1.72 6.87
C LEU A 41 2.30 0.58 7.71
N ASP A 42 3.00 0.14 8.77
CA ASP A 42 2.49 -0.84 9.75
C ASP A 42 1.11 -0.44 10.31
N VAL A 43 0.90 0.84 10.61
CA VAL A 43 -0.39 1.32 11.15
C VAL A 43 -1.48 1.25 10.09
N TRP A 44 -1.19 1.65 8.86
CA TRP A 44 -2.13 1.55 7.74
C TRP A 44 -2.57 0.11 7.50
N ILE A 45 -1.61 -0.81 7.37
CA ILE A 45 -1.91 -2.22 7.15
C ILE A 45 -2.68 -2.79 8.34
N ARG A 46 -2.21 -2.56 9.58
CA ARG A 46 -2.85 -3.11 10.78
C ARG A 46 -4.32 -2.70 10.92
N GLU A 47 -4.62 -1.43 10.66
CA GLU A 47 -5.97 -0.86 10.83
C GLU A 47 -6.93 -1.25 9.70
N LEU A 48 -6.42 -1.45 8.48
CA LEU A 48 -7.24 -1.70 7.29
C LEU A 48 -7.19 -3.16 6.82
N ARG A 49 -6.41 -4.04 7.47
CA ARG A 49 -6.12 -5.43 7.05
C ARG A 49 -7.34 -6.24 6.61
N ASP A 50 -8.47 -6.09 7.31
CA ASP A 50 -9.67 -6.89 7.05
C ASP A 50 -10.39 -6.48 5.74
N TYR A 51 -10.01 -5.33 5.18
CA TYR A 51 -10.61 -4.74 3.99
C TYR A 51 -9.65 -4.64 2.80
N ILE A 52 -8.34 -4.77 3.01
CA ILE A 52 -7.31 -4.71 1.95
C ILE A 52 -7.43 -5.94 1.06
N CYS A 53 -7.56 -5.73 -0.25
CA CYS A 53 -7.45 -6.81 -1.25
C CYS A 53 -6.51 -6.47 -2.42
N TYR A 54 -6.04 -5.23 -2.48
CA TYR A 54 -5.20 -4.71 -3.55
C TYR A 54 -4.19 -3.72 -2.96
N LEU A 55 -2.99 -3.64 -3.53
CA LEU A 55 -2.04 -2.56 -3.26
C LEU A 55 -1.49 -1.97 -4.54
N HIS A 56 -1.38 -0.64 -4.56
CA HIS A 56 -0.50 0.08 -5.47
C HIS A 56 0.88 0.21 -4.84
N ILE A 57 1.90 -0.18 -5.61
CA ILE A 57 3.29 -0.25 -5.20
C ILE A 57 4.09 0.76 -5.99
N HIS A 58 4.57 1.77 -5.29
CA HIS A 58 5.56 2.74 -5.74
C HIS A 58 6.16 3.43 -4.51
N SER A 59 7.14 4.30 -4.72
CA SER A 59 7.79 5.04 -3.65
C SER A 59 7.94 6.52 -4.02
N ASN A 60 8.41 7.30 -3.05
CA ASN A 60 8.68 8.72 -3.18
C ASN A 60 9.67 9.21 -2.12
N ASP A 61 9.91 10.52 -2.13
CA ASP A 61 10.78 11.24 -1.20
C ASP A 61 10.09 11.66 0.11
N GLY A 62 8.87 11.20 0.35
CA GLY A 62 8.03 11.57 1.49
C GLY A 62 7.41 12.97 1.38
N LYS A 63 7.47 13.63 0.21
CA LYS A 63 6.93 14.98 0.00
C LYS A 63 5.94 15.07 -1.15
N TYR A 64 6.23 14.36 -2.24
CA TYR A 64 5.41 14.39 -3.44
C TYR A 64 5.07 12.99 -3.90
N ASP A 65 3.94 12.85 -4.59
CA ASP A 65 3.58 11.61 -5.25
C ASP A 65 4.40 11.42 -6.54
N LEU A 66 5.59 10.84 -6.41
CA LEU A 66 6.60 10.80 -7.47
C LEU A 66 6.61 9.51 -8.28
N HIS A 67 5.84 8.48 -7.88
CA HIS A 67 5.82 7.17 -8.55
C HIS A 67 7.22 6.60 -8.84
N GLN A 68 8.12 6.69 -7.86
CA GLN A 68 9.49 6.18 -7.96
C GLN A 68 9.52 4.68 -7.75
N LYS A 69 10.57 4.05 -8.28
CA LYS A 69 10.87 2.64 -8.02
C LYS A 69 11.21 2.46 -6.53
N PRO A 70 10.50 1.57 -5.80
CA PRO A 70 10.86 1.24 -4.43
C PRO A 70 12.27 0.65 -4.33
N THR A 71 12.93 0.87 -3.21
CA THR A 71 14.18 0.20 -2.84
C THR A 71 13.92 -1.28 -2.51
N MET A 72 14.98 -2.09 -2.37
CA MET A 72 14.81 -3.47 -1.91
C MET A 72 14.29 -3.50 -0.46
N GLU A 73 14.80 -2.62 0.39
CA GLU A 73 14.43 -2.53 1.81
C GLU A 73 12.94 -2.22 1.99
N GLU A 74 12.37 -1.29 1.21
CA GLU A 74 10.94 -0.99 1.25
C GLU A 74 10.07 -2.19 0.85
N ILE A 75 10.53 -3.00 -0.10
CA ILE A 75 9.81 -4.21 -0.51
C ILE A 75 9.94 -5.31 0.55
N GLU A 76 11.12 -5.50 1.13
CA GLU A 76 11.32 -6.44 2.25
C GLU A 76 10.45 -6.05 3.46
N GLU A 77 10.38 -4.76 3.80
CA GLU A 77 9.49 -4.25 4.85
C GLU A 77 8.02 -4.53 4.52
N LEU A 78 7.58 -4.27 3.29
CA LEU A 78 6.21 -4.56 2.86
C LEU A 78 5.89 -6.05 3.04
N TYR A 79 6.73 -6.97 2.55
CA TYR A 79 6.49 -8.41 2.67
C TYR A 79 6.49 -8.85 4.14
N TYR A 80 7.39 -8.30 4.97
CA TYR A 80 7.36 -8.54 6.41
C TYR A 80 6.01 -8.15 7.03
N LEU A 81 5.46 -6.99 6.67
CA LEU A 81 4.16 -6.54 7.18
C LEU A 81 3.00 -7.38 6.65
N LEU A 82 3.02 -7.77 5.37
CA LEU A 82 2.01 -8.65 4.77
C LEU A 82 1.99 -10.01 5.49
N ASP A 83 3.16 -10.61 5.75
CA ASP A 83 3.29 -11.85 6.50
C ASP A 83 2.82 -11.69 7.95
N LYS A 84 3.26 -10.62 8.63
CA LYS A 84 2.88 -10.30 10.02
C LYS A 84 1.37 -10.21 10.20
N TYR A 85 0.65 -9.70 9.21
CA TYR A 85 -0.82 -9.57 9.25
C TYR A 85 -1.57 -10.63 8.45
N ASN A 86 -0.88 -11.65 7.93
CA ASN A 86 -1.45 -12.75 7.16
C ASN A 86 -2.29 -12.26 5.95
N LEU A 87 -1.73 -11.34 5.18
CA LEU A 87 -2.34 -10.74 3.99
C LEU A 87 -1.71 -11.30 2.72
N ASN A 88 -2.53 -11.59 1.71
CA ASN A 88 -2.08 -11.96 0.37
C ASN A 88 -2.86 -11.18 -0.72
N PRO A 89 -2.69 -9.86 -0.78
CA PRO A 89 -3.40 -8.99 -1.70
C PRO A 89 -2.78 -9.02 -3.10
N ILE A 90 -3.52 -8.54 -4.10
CA ILE A 90 -2.96 -8.35 -5.44
C ILE A 90 -2.07 -7.11 -5.44
N LEU A 91 -0.88 -7.22 -6.02
CA LEU A 91 0.07 -6.11 -6.15
C LEU A 91 0.00 -5.51 -7.56
N SER A 92 -0.16 -4.19 -7.64
CA SER A 92 -0.02 -3.38 -8.87
C SER A 92 1.24 -2.53 -8.76
N LEU A 93 2.16 -2.67 -9.72
CA LEU A 93 3.40 -1.89 -9.73
C LEU A 93 3.19 -0.60 -10.53
N GLU A 94 3.27 0.55 -9.87
CA GLU A 94 2.92 1.86 -10.44
C GLU A 94 4.12 2.78 -10.58
N TYR A 95 5.15 2.31 -11.28
CA TYR A 95 6.35 3.10 -11.55
C TYR A 95 7.01 2.63 -12.84
N LYS A 96 7.85 3.48 -13.42
CA LYS A 96 8.58 3.14 -14.65
C LYS A 96 9.64 2.07 -14.35
N ILE A 97 9.62 0.98 -15.12
CA ILE A 97 10.60 -0.10 -15.01
C ILE A 97 11.47 -0.13 -16.27
N GLU A 98 12.78 0.03 -16.10
CA GLU A 98 13.74 -0.05 -17.21
C GLU A 98 14.21 -1.50 -17.44
N ASN A 99 14.54 -2.21 -16.37
CA ASN A 99 15.00 -3.61 -16.41
C ASN A 99 14.00 -4.54 -15.70
N LEU A 100 13.04 -5.08 -16.44
CA LEU A 100 11.99 -5.95 -15.92
C LEU A 100 12.54 -7.20 -15.20
N LYS A 101 13.62 -7.81 -15.71
CA LYS A 101 14.17 -9.05 -15.15
C LYS A 101 14.80 -8.83 -13.78
N GLU A 102 15.45 -7.70 -13.60
CA GLU A 102 16.04 -7.32 -12.33
C GLU A 102 14.95 -6.90 -11.35
N GLU A 103 13.97 -6.11 -11.80
CA GLU A 103 12.92 -5.59 -10.94
C GLU A 103 12.06 -6.68 -10.29
N ILE A 104 11.65 -7.68 -11.07
CA ILE A 104 10.79 -8.76 -10.59
C ILE A 104 11.49 -9.62 -9.52
N ARG A 105 12.82 -9.55 -9.36
CA ARG A 105 13.52 -10.28 -8.29
C ARG A 105 13.20 -9.76 -6.89
N LYS A 106 12.71 -8.53 -6.75
CA LYS A 106 12.31 -7.99 -5.44
C LYS A 106 10.99 -8.59 -4.93
N TYR A 107 10.18 -9.14 -5.83
CA TYR A 107 8.82 -9.61 -5.56
C TYR A 107 8.71 -11.15 -5.59
N ARG A 108 9.84 -11.84 -5.39
CA ARG A 108 9.97 -13.30 -5.42
C ARG A 108 10.69 -13.77 -4.17
#